data_AF-A0A950B9G4-F1
#
_entry.id   AF-A0A950B9G4-F1
#
_cell.length_a   1.000
_cell.length_b   1.000
_cell.length_c   1.000
_cell.angle_alpha   90.00
_cell.angle_beta   90.00
_cell.angle_gamma   90.00
#
_symmetry.space_group_name_H-M   'P 1'
#
loop_
_entity.id
_entity.type
_entity.pdbx_description
1 polymer ?
#
loop_
_entity_poly.entity_id
_entity_poly.type
_entity_poly.pdbx_seq_one_letter_code
_entity_poly.pdbx_strand_id
1 'polypeptide(L)'
;MKQTTLGKLQQAAREGAVRLLYLDEAGFHGSPPVQRSWSPRGLPHQVEPNHHCRRSVIGALDFGENTLIHAAHSGTIKAPNVECFIDGVLARANALPTVIVLDNASIHHGISEATRQRWLLKHKVILFFLPAYSPELNKIEIVWRQLKYRWRRALTWTRDTIDAELAALLNKYGSEFQTNFS
;
A
#
# COMPACT_ATOMS: atom_id res chain seq x y z
N MET A 1 19.31 -7.61 -13.25
CA MET A 1 18.61 -8.92 -13.12
C MET A 1 17.22 -8.77 -12.49
N LYS A 2 17.09 -8.29 -11.24
CA LYS A 2 15.78 -8.15 -10.57
C LYS A 2 14.75 -7.24 -11.28
N GLN A 3 15.19 -6.11 -11.84
CA GLN A 3 14.30 -5.18 -12.55
C GLN A 3 13.71 -5.79 -13.84
N THR A 4 14.53 -6.56 -14.58
CA THR A 4 14.09 -7.31 -15.76
C THR A 4 13.06 -8.38 -15.39
N THR A 5 13.26 -9.08 -14.27
CA THR A 5 12.29 -10.04 -13.74
C THR A 5 10.97 -9.37 -13.36
N LEU A 6 11.04 -8.20 -12.70
CA LEU A 6 9.85 -7.43 -12.34
C LEU A 6 9.04 -7.00 -13.57
N GLY A 7 9.71 -6.55 -14.64
CA GLY A 7 9.05 -6.23 -15.90
C GLY A 7 8.33 -7.42 -16.53
N LYS A 8 8.93 -8.62 -16.50
CA LYS A 8 8.27 -9.86 -16.96
C LYS A 8 7.06 -10.23 -16.11
N LEU A 9 7.15 -10.06 -14.80
CA LEU A 9 6.02 -10.30 -13.88
C LEU A 9 4.87 -9.32 -14.12
N GLN A 10 5.18 -8.04 -14.36
CA GLN A 10 4.19 -7.03 -14.72
C GLN A 10 3.47 -7.38 -16.02
N GLN A 11 4.22 -7.84 -17.03
CA GLN A 11 3.65 -8.28 -18.30
C GLN A 11 2.74 -9.50 -18.10
N ALA A 12 3.22 -10.53 -17.40
CA ALA A 12 2.43 -11.73 -17.10
C ALA A 12 1.17 -11.42 -16.28
N ALA A 13 1.21 -10.42 -15.42
CA ALA A 13 0.03 -9.96 -14.67
C ALA A 13 -1.00 -9.26 -15.55
N ARG A 14 -0.57 -8.46 -16.53
CA ARG A 14 -1.46 -7.86 -17.54
C ARG A 14 -2.12 -8.90 -18.44
N GLU A 15 -1.42 -10.00 -18.70
CA GLU A 15 -1.91 -11.15 -19.47
C GLU A 15 -2.79 -12.09 -18.63
N GLY A 16 -2.96 -11.84 -17.32
CA GLY A 16 -3.76 -12.68 -16.42
C GLY A 16 -3.13 -14.03 -16.07
N ALA A 17 -1.86 -14.24 -16.40
CA ALA A 17 -1.15 -15.50 -16.14
C ALA A 17 -0.72 -15.64 -14.67
N VAL A 18 -0.43 -14.51 -14.01
CA VAL A 18 -0.06 -14.45 -12.59
C VAL A 18 -0.77 -13.30 -11.92
N ARG A 19 -1.06 -13.44 -10.63
CA ARG A 19 -1.53 -12.32 -9.81
C ARG A 19 -0.32 -11.62 -9.20
N LEU A 20 -0.13 -10.33 -9.49
CA LEU A 20 0.99 -9.54 -8.97
C LEU A 20 0.49 -8.51 -7.96
N LEU A 21 0.88 -8.69 -6.70
CA LEU A 21 0.50 -7.83 -5.58
C LEU A 21 1.71 -7.03 -5.11
N TYR A 22 1.60 -5.71 -5.08
CA TYR A 22 2.58 -4.84 -4.40
C TYR A 22 2.11 -4.57 -2.99
N LEU A 23 2.85 -5.03 -1.99
CA LEU A 23 2.51 -4.84 -0.58
C LEU A 23 3.43 -3.80 0.06
N ASP A 24 2.85 -2.90 0.84
CA ASP A 24 3.57 -1.85 1.56
C ASP A 24 2.70 -1.27 2.68
N GLU A 25 3.34 -0.56 3.59
CA GLU A 25 2.71 0.14 4.70
C GLU A 25 2.82 1.66 4.58
N ALA A 26 1.69 2.35 4.79
CA ALA A 26 1.63 3.80 4.76
C ALA A 26 1.07 4.40 6.06
N GLY A 27 1.75 5.41 6.60
CA GLY A 27 1.21 6.26 7.66
C GLY A 27 0.33 7.39 7.13
N PHE A 28 -0.86 7.54 7.70
CA PHE A 28 -1.79 8.65 7.47
C PHE A 28 -1.97 9.44 8.77
N HIS A 29 -1.75 10.75 8.70
CA HIS A 29 -1.91 11.66 9.84
C HIS A 29 -3.24 12.40 9.74
N GLY A 30 -3.75 12.82 10.90
CA GLY A 30 -4.95 13.64 10.99
C GLY A 30 -4.73 15.02 10.37
N SER A 31 -3.53 15.58 10.52
CA SER A 31 -3.13 16.77 9.77
C SER A 31 -2.85 16.43 8.30
N PRO A 32 -3.38 17.21 7.33
CA PRO A 32 -2.99 17.08 5.93
C PRO A 32 -1.49 17.34 5.77
N PRO A 33 -0.82 16.71 4.78
CA PRO A 33 0.49 17.17 4.39
C PRO A 33 0.41 18.61 3.88
N VAL A 34 1.43 19.43 4.15
CA VAL A 34 1.50 20.79 3.60
C VAL A 34 1.62 20.70 2.08
N GLN A 35 0.60 21.20 1.39
CA GLN A 35 0.55 21.21 -0.07
C GLN A 35 0.93 22.59 -0.61
N ARG A 36 1.35 22.63 -1.88
CA ARG A 36 1.60 23.89 -2.58
C ARG A 36 0.25 24.53 -2.91
N SER A 37 0.02 25.74 -2.43
CA SER A 37 -1.16 26.54 -2.75
C SER A 37 -0.77 28.00 -2.97
N TRP A 38 -1.59 28.73 -3.73
CA TRP A 38 -1.50 30.17 -3.81
C TRP A 38 -1.96 30.77 -2.49
N SER A 39 -1.16 31.66 -1.92
CA SER A 39 -1.45 32.36 -0.68
C SER A 39 -1.12 33.84 -0.81
N PRO A 40 -1.81 34.73 -0.08
CA PRO A 40 -1.47 36.15 -0.07
C PRO A 40 -0.01 36.35 0.35
N ARG A 41 0.63 37.36 -0.26
CA ARG A 41 2.03 37.68 0.06
C ARG A 41 2.17 38.02 1.54
N GLY A 42 3.05 37.29 2.24
CA GLY A 42 3.27 37.44 3.68
C GLY A 42 2.38 36.57 4.58
N LEU A 43 1.43 35.83 4.01
CA LEU A 43 0.52 34.93 4.73
C LEU A 43 0.60 33.51 4.14
N PRO A 44 1.73 32.80 4.33
CA PRO A 44 1.89 31.46 3.77
C PRO A 44 0.82 30.52 4.32
N HIS A 45 0.39 29.56 3.50
CA HIS A 45 -0.47 28.49 3.97
C HIS A 45 0.26 27.64 5.02
N GLN A 46 -0.37 27.44 6.17
CA GLN A 46 0.16 26.71 7.32
C GLN A 46 -0.82 25.62 7.74
N VAL A 47 -0.28 24.53 8.28
CA VAL A 47 -1.06 23.43 8.85
C VAL A 47 -0.46 23.10 10.20
N GLU A 48 -1.30 23.09 11.23
CA GLU A 48 -0.89 22.67 12.57
C GLU A 48 -0.53 21.18 12.58
N PRO A 49 0.70 20.80 13.01
CA PRO A 49 1.09 19.42 13.11
C PRO A 49 0.24 18.67 14.14
N ASN A 50 -0.36 17.55 13.73
CA ASN A 50 -1.09 16.66 14.64
C ASN A 50 -0.49 15.26 14.64
N HIS A 51 0.59 15.09 15.41
CA HIS A 51 1.34 13.83 15.49
C HIS A 51 0.60 12.73 16.28
N HIS A 52 -0.37 13.09 17.13
CA HIS A 52 -1.09 12.16 17.99
C HIS A 52 -2.32 11.52 17.34
N CYS A 53 -2.68 11.96 16.14
CA CYS A 53 -3.75 11.39 15.33
C CYS A 53 -3.12 10.75 14.09
N ARG A 54 -2.84 9.45 14.15
CA ARG A 54 -2.26 8.68 13.05
C ARG A 54 -2.93 7.32 12.92
N ARG A 55 -3.03 6.82 11.69
CA ARG A 55 -3.27 5.42 11.36
C ARG A 55 -2.14 4.89 10.48
N SER A 56 -1.78 3.64 10.69
CA SER A 56 -0.89 2.91 9.79
C SER A 56 -1.76 1.99 8.96
N VAL A 57 -1.59 2.00 7.64
CA VAL A 57 -2.37 1.21 6.70
C VAL A 57 -1.45 0.18 6.06
N ILE A 58 -1.83 -1.09 6.10
CA ILE A 58 -1.23 -2.13 5.25
C ILE A 58 -2.06 -2.13 3.96
N GLY A 59 -1.40 -2.10 2.80
CA GLY A 59 -2.08 -2.22 1.52
C GLY A 59 -1.42 -3.26 0.63
N ALA A 60 -2.23 -3.91 -0.20
CA ALA A 60 -1.81 -4.71 -1.33
C ALA A 60 -2.49 -4.18 -2.60
N LEU A 61 -1.69 -3.63 -3.51
CA LEU A 61 -2.14 -3.18 -4.82
C LEU A 61 -2.08 -4.36 -5.79
N ASP A 62 -3.22 -4.76 -6.33
CA ASP A 62 -3.30 -5.68 -7.46
C ASP A 62 -2.95 -4.95 -8.75
N PHE A 63 -1.80 -5.31 -9.34
CA PHE A 63 -1.31 -4.64 -10.54
C PHE A 63 -2.14 -4.96 -11.78
N GLY A 64 -2.75 -6.15 -11.84
CA GLY A 64 -3.56 -6.56 -12.99
C GLY A 64 -4.92 -5.87 -12.99
N GLU A 65 -5.60 -5.90 -11.84
CA GLU A 65 -6.95 -5.31 -11.70
C GLU A 65 -6.93 -3.81 -11.33
N ASN A 66 -5.78 -3.27 -10.93
CA ASN A 66 -5.63 -1.92 -10.38
C ASN A 66 -6.51 -1.65 -9.15
N THR A 67 -6.70 -2.67 -8.32
CA THR A 67 -7.49 -2.60 -7.08
C THR A 67 -6.57 -2.53 -5.86
N LEU A 68 -7.02 -1.85 -4.80
CA LEU A 68 -6.27 -1.74 -3.55
C LEU A 68 -7.02 -2.49 -2.45
N ILE A 69 -6.41 -3.57 -1.95
CA ILE A 69 -6.85 -4.23 -0.72
C ILE A 69 -6.11 -3.57 0.43
N HIS A 70 -6.81 -3.18 1.50
CA HIS A 70 -6.19 -2.43 2.59
C HIS A 70 -6.77 -2.80 3.95
N ALA A 71 -5.98 -2.54 4.99
CA ALA A 71 -6.39 -2.63 6.39
C ALA A 71 -5.75 -1.50 7.21
N ALA A 72 -6.57 -0.74 7.93
CA ALA A 72 -6.10 0.34 8.79
C ALA A 72 -5.89 -0.14 10.24
N HIS A 73 -4.81 0.34 10.86
CA HIS A 73 -4.43 0.03 12.23
C HIS A 73 -4.15 1.31 13.01
N SER A 74 -4.58 1.34 14.28
CA SER A 74 -4.33 2.47 15.19
C SER A 74 -2.90 2.55 15.73
N GLY A 75 -2.04 1.57 15.43
CA GLY A 75 -0.69 1.47 15.96
C GLY A 75 0.37 1.12 14.92
N THR A 76 1.54 0.71 15.42
CA THR A 76 2.65 0.24 14.59
C THR A 76 2.34 -1.14 14.03
N ILE A 77 2.51 -1.29 12.72
CA ILE A 77 2.39 -2.58 12.04
C ILE A 77 3.64 -3.41 12.35
N LYS A 78 3.42 -4.67 12.72
CA LYS A 78 4.47 -5.66 13.00
C LYS A 78 4.29 -6.85 12.07
N ALA A 79 5.31 -7.70 11.96
CA ALA A 79 5.28 -8.89 11.11
C ALA A 79 4.00 -9.75 11.25
N PRO A 80 3.46 -10.03 12.46
CA PRO A 80 2.22 -10.82 12.59
C PRO A 80 0.99 -10.16 11.95
N ASN A 81 0.93 -8.82 11.96
CA ASN A 81 -0.16 -8.09 11.32
C ASN A 81 -0.08 -8.24 9.78
N VAL A 82 1.14 -8.23 9.23
CA VAL A 82 1.39 -8.46 7.80
C VAL A 82 1.04 -9.89 7.41
N GLU A 83 1.44 -10.88 8.22
CA GLU A 83 1.06 -12.28 7.99
C GLU A 83 -0.46 -12.47 7.97
N CYS A 84 -1.16 -11.92 8.97
CA CYS A 84 -2.62 -11.99 9.06
C CYS A 84 -3.30 -11.28 7.87
N PHE A 85 -2.78 -10.14 7.46
CA PHE A 85 -3.27 -9.40 6.29
C PHE A 85 -3.10 -10.23 5.00
N ILE A 86 -1.91 -10.80 4.78
CA ILE A 86 -1.64 -11.65 3.61
C ILE A 86 -2.55 -12.88 3.63
N ASP A 87 -2.71 -13.57 4.77
CA ASP A 87 -3.63 -14.71 4.89
C ASP A 87 -5.07 -14.33 4.50
N GLY A 88 -5.54 -13.14 4.90
CA GLY A 88 -6.86 -12.62 4.52
C GLY A 88 -6.98 -12.33 3.02
N VAL A 89 -5.93 -11.79 2.38
CA VAL A 89 -5.87 -11.56 0.93
C VAL A 89 -5.88 -12.89 0.17
N LEU A 90 -5.13 -13.87 0.65
CA LEU A 90 -5.01 -15.19 0.03
C LEU A 90 -6.26 -16.06 0.21
N ALA A 91 -7.01 -15.88 1.32
CA ALA A 91 -8.29 -16.56 1.52
C ALA A 91 -9.34 -16.19 0.47
N ARG A 92 -9.22 -14.99 -0.12
CA ARG A 92 -10.09 -14.49 -1.19
C ARG A 92 -9.51 -14.68 -2.59
N ALA A 93 -8.30 -15.25 -2.70
CA ALA A 93 -7.58 -15.37 -3.95
C ALA A 93 -8.01 -16.60 -4.74
N ASN A 94 -8.07 -16.46 -6.07
CA ASN A 94 -8.31 -17.55 -7.00
C ASN A 94 -7.07 -18.47 -7.11
N ALA A 95 -7.20 -19.62 -7.79
CA ALA A 95 -6.14 -20.62 -7.96
C ALA A 95 -4.91 -20.17 -8.79
N LEU A 96 -4.81 -18.88 -9.13
CA LEU A 96 -3.71 -18.31 -9.90
C LEU A 96 -2.43 -18.23 -9.06
N PRO A 97 -1.26 -18.54 -9.63
CA PRO A 97 0.02 -18.27 -8.99
C PRO A 97 0.11 -16.78 -8.63
N THR A 98 0.44 -16.50 -7.36
CA THR A 98 0.45 -15.13 -6.84
C THR A 98 1.88 -14.74 -6.47
N VAL A 99 2.33 -13.58 -6.92
CA VAL A 99 3.62 -13.01 -6.55
C VAL A 99 3.37 -11.76 -5.72
N ILE A 100 3.90 -11.76 -4.49
CA ILE A 100 3.81 -10.62 -3.59
C ILE A 100 5.17 -9.91 -3.61
N VAL A 101 5.17 -8.68 -4.12
CA VAL A 101 6.32 -7.79 -4.14
C VAL A 101 6.40 -7.05 -2.81
N LEU A 102 7.55 -7.15 -2.16
CA LEU A 102 7.84 -6.53 -0.87
C LEU A 102 9.14 -5.72 -0.94
N ASP A 103 9.24 -4.67 -0.14
CA ASP A 103 10.52 -4.01 0.09
C ASP A 103 11.40 -4.83 1.07
N ASN A 104 12.55 -4.30 1.48
CA ASN A 104 13.45 -4.97 2.44
C ASN A 104 13.25 -4.52 3.89
N ALA A 105 12.08 -4.00 4.26
CA ALA A 105 11.80 -3.62 5.62
C ALA A 105 11.94 -4.84 6.57
N SER A 106 12.49 -4.60 7.77
CA SER A 106 12.74 -5.65 8.76
C SER A 106 11.47 -6.41 9.16
N ILE A 107 10.30 -5.75 9.08
CA ILE A 107 9.00 -6.36 9.33
C ILE A 107 8.65 -7.48 8.35
N HIS A 108 9.08 -7.40 7.08
CA HIS A 108 8.85 -8.45 6.08
C HIS A 108 9.83 -9.61 6.25
N HIS A 109 11.04 -9.32 6.73
CA HIS A 109 12.02 -10.34 7.11
C HIS A 109 11.64 -11.09 8.38
N GLY A 110 10.80 -10.48 9.24
CA GLY A 110 10.22 -11.13 10.41
C GLY A 110 9.15 -12.19 10.10
N ILE A 111 8.74 -12.34 8.83
CA ILE A 111 7.82 -13.40 8.41
C ILE A 111 8.51 -14.76 8.50
N SER A 112 7.94 -15.67 9.28
CA SER A 112 8.56 -16.98 9.53
C SER A 112 8.70 -17.83 8.27
N GLU A 113 9.76 -18.64 8.18
CA GLU A 113 9.95 -19.57 7.07
C GLU A 113 8.79 -20.56 6.94
N ALA A 114 8.23 -21.02 8.07
CA ALA A 114 7.05 -21.88 8.08
C ALA A 114 5.83 -21.21 7.43
N THR A 115 5.59 -19.92 7.70
CA THR A 115 4.54 -19.14 7.02
C THR A 115 4.81 -19.02 5.52
N ARG A 116 6.05 -18.75 5.11
CA ARG A 116 6.43 -18.66 3.68
C ARG A 116 6.22 -19.99 2.95
N GLN A 117 6.64 -21.10 3.55
CA GLN A 117 6.43 -22.44 3.00
C GLN A 117 4.94 -22.78 2.91
N ARG A 118 4.14 -22.43 3.93
CA ARG A 118 2.69 -22.61 3.92
C ARG A 118 2.05 -21.87 2.73
N TRP A 119 2.42 -20.62 2.51
CA TRP A 119 1.90 -19.83 1.39
C TRP A 119 2.31 -20.41 0.03
N LEU A 120 3.55 -20.88 -0.09
CA LEU A 120 4.03 -21.51 -1.32
C LEU A 120 3.26 -22.80 -1.63
N LEU A 121 3.14 -23.71 -0.66
CA LEU A 121 2.54 -25.03 -0.87
C LEU A 121 1.03 -24.98 -1.05
N LYS A 122 0.34 -24.16 -0.25
CA LYS A 122 -1.13 -24.12 -0.24
C LYS A 122 -1.70 -23.15 -1.26
N HIS A 123 -1.04 -22.02 -1.48
CA HIS A 123 -1.57 -20.91 -2.28
C HIS A 123 -0.74 -20.61 -3.54
N LYS A 124 0.36 -21.34 -3.80
CA LYS A 124 1.28 -21.08 -4.92
C LYS A 124 1.79 -19.63 -4.90
N VAL A 125 2.06 -19.13 -3.70
CA VAL A 125 2.51 -17.75 -3.47
C VAL A 125 4.02 -17.69 -3.40
N ILE A 126 4.60 -16.72 -4.09
CA ILE A 126 6.04 -16.43 -4.05
C ILE A 126 6.25 -14.99 -3.55
N LEU A 127 7.15 -14.81 -2.60
CA LEU A 127 7.58 -13.49 -2.15
C LEU A 127 8.73 -13.01 -3.03
N PHE A 128 8.60 -11.81 -3.59
CA PHE A 128 9.61 -11.16 -4.40
C PHE A 128 10.12 -9.90 -3.71
N PHE A 129 11.33 -9.98 -3.16
CA PHE A 129 11.97 -8.86 -2.48
C PHE A 129 12.69 -7.93 -3.45
N LEU A 130 12.27 -6.66 -3.47
CA LEU A 130 12.90 -5.60 -4.24
C LEU A 130 14.36 -5.39 -3.81
N PRO A 131 15.20 -4.77 -4.66
CA PRO A 131 16.50 -4.26 -4.23
C PRO A 131 16.34 -3.25 -3.07
N ALA A 132 17.35 -3.17 -2.21
CA ALA A 132 17.34 -2.18 -1.13
C ALA A 132 17.33 -0.75 -1.70
N TYR A 133 16.58 0.14 -1.05
CA TYR A 133 16.45 1.55 -1.43
C TYR A 133 15.94 1.79 -2.86
N SER A 134 15.01 0.95 -3.34
CA SER A 134 14.36 1.09 -4.66
C SER A 134 12.85 1.37 -4.57
N PRO A 135 12.42 2.46 -3.89
CA PRO A 135 11.01 2.83 -3.75
C PRO A 135 10.31 3.04 -5.11
N GLU A 136 11.04 3.49 -6.13
CA GLU A 136 10.54 3.72 -7.49
C GLU A 136 10.02 2.45 -8.18
N LEU A 137 10.46 1.28 -7.72
CA LEU A 137 10.00 -0.02 -8.22
C LEU A 137 8.72 -0.48 -7.53
N ASN A 138 8.38 0.09 -6.38
CA ASN A 138 7.20 -0.26 -5.62
C ASN A 138 5.99 0.58 -6.06
N LYS A 139 5.11 0.00 -6.90
CA LYS A 139 4.02 0.76 -7.53
C LYS A 139 2.97 1.28 -6.54
N ILE A 140 2.80 0.61 -5.41
CA ILE A 140 1.87 1.06 -4.37
C ILE A 140 2.33 2.38 -3.70
N GLU A 141 3.63 2.70 -3.70
CA GLU A 141 4.10 3.99 -3.18
C GLU A 141 3.55 5.18 -3.99
N ILE A 142 3.39 4.99 -5.29
CA ILE A 142 2.76 5.98 -6.16
C ILE A 142 1.31 6.17 -5.74
N VAL A 143 0.59 5.08 -5.45
CA VAL A 143 -0.80 5.10 -4.97
C VAL A 143 -0.89 5.83 -3.63
N TRP A 144 0.01 5.54 -2.69
CA TRP A 144 0.06 6.25 -1.41
C TRP A 144 0.31 7.75 -1.58
N ARG A 145 1.21 8.12 -2.49
CA ARG A 145 1.46 9.53 -2.81
C ARG A 145 0.20 10.20 -3.37
N GLN A 146 -0.51 9.57 -4.31
CA GLN A 146 -1.75 10.12 -4.86
C GLN A 146 -2.84 10.26 -3.80
N LEU A 147 -3.03 9.23 -2.96
CA LEU A 147 -3.99 9.27 -1.85
C LEU A 147 -3.69 10.40 -0.89
N LYS A 148 -2.42 10.60 -0.48
CA LYS A 148 -2.06 11.63 0.51
C LYS A 148 -2.08 13.06 -0.05
N TYR A 149 -1.65 13.27 -1.29
CA TYR A 149 -1.38 14.60 -1.82
C TYR A 149 -2.38 15.08 -2.87
N ARG A 150 -3.08 14.17 -3.57
CA ARG A 150 -4.02 14.52 -4.64
C ARG A 150 -5.47 14.33 -4.22
N TRP A 151 -5.78 13.18 -3.62
CA TRP A 151 -7.18 12.78 -3.36
C TRP A 151 -7.64 13.06 -1.94
N ARG A 152 -6.73 13.08 -0.96
CA ARG A 152 -7.04 13.54 0.39
C ARG A 152 -7.37 15.02 0.35
N ARG A 153 -8.56 15.36 0.85
CA ARG A 153 -8.98 16.75 1.06
C ARG A 153 -8.06 17.42 2.08
N ALA A 154 -7.83 18.73 1.92
CA ALA A 154 -7.06 19.55 2.85
C ALA A 154 -7.88 19.87 4.13
N LEU A 155 -8.31 18.82 4.83
CA LEU A 155 -9.04 18.89 6.09
C LEU A 155 -8.24 18.19 7.18
N THR A 156 -8.33 18.74 8.40
CA THR A 156 -7.78 18.10 9.59
C THR A 156 -8.78 17.07 10.11
N TRP A 157 -8.34 15.82 10.22
CA TRP A 157 -9.10 14.76 10.86
C TRP A 157 -8.81 14.72 12.36
N THR A 158 -9.84 14.42 13.15
CA THR A 158 -9.73 14.22 14.60
C THR A 158 -9.60 12.74 14.91
N ARG A 159 -9.41 12.39 16.19
CA ARG A 159 -9.39 10.99 16.62
C ARG A 159 -10.69 10.25 16.31
N ASP A 160 -11.81 10.96 16.33
CA ASP A 160 -13.13 10.38 16.12
C ASP A 160 -13.47 10.25 14.62
N THR A 161 -12.90 11.11 13.77
CA THR A 161 -13.22 11.11 12.34
C THR A 161 -12.20 10.37 11.48
N ILE A 162 -10.96 10.19 11.95
CA ILE A 162 -9.86 9.66 11.12
C ILE A 162 -10.17 8.29 10.51
N ASP A 163 -10.83 7.39 11.24
CA ASP A 163 -11.13 6.05 10.75
C ASP A 163 -12.17 6.08 9.62
N ALA A 164 -13.25 6.85 9.80
CA ALA A 164 -14.30 7.01 8.80
C ALA A 164 -13.78 7.73 7.54
N GLU A 165 -13.03 8.82 7.72
CA GLU A 165 -12.47 9.60 6.62
C GLU A 165 -11.41 8.81 5.83
N LEU A 166 -10.56 8.06 6.53
CA LEU A 166 -9.55 7.20 5.90
C LEU A 166 -10.21 6.06 5.13
N ALA A 167 -11.22 5.40 5.71
CA ALA A 167 -11.98 4.37 5.02
C ALA A 167 -12.68 4.93 3.77
N ALA A 168 -13.31 6.10 3.87
CA ALA A 168 -13.94 6.77 2.74
C ALA A 168 -12.92 7.12 1.64
N LEU A 169 -11.72 7.59 2.01
CA LEU A 169 -10.65 7.90 1.07
C LEU A 169 -10.14 6.64 0.35
N LEU A 170 -9.87 5.57 1.10
CA LEU A 170 -9.29 4.34 0.54
C LEU A 170 -10.29 3.56 -0.32
N ASN A 171 -11.57 3.51 0.08
CA ASN A 171 -12.62 2.80 -0.66
C ASN A 171 -12.96 3.42 -2.02
N LYS A 172 -12.55 4.67 -2.26
CA LYS A 172 -12.67 5.34 -3.56
C LYS A 172 -11.60 4.90 -4.56
N TYR A 173 -10.53 4.23 -4.11
CA TYR A 173 -9.51 3.69 -5.01
C TYR A 173 -10.04 2.47 -5.77
N GLY A 174 -9.80 2.44 -7.08
CA GLY A 174 -10.33 1.45 -8.02
C GLY A 174 -11.64 1.87 -8.69
N SER A 175 -12.43 2.74 -8.04
CA SER A 175 -13.72 3.24 -8.56
C SER A 175 -13.63 4.69 -9.03
N GLU A 176 -13.45 5.63 -8.11
CA GLU A 176 -13.32 7.07 -8.40
C GLU A 176 -11.88 7.47 -8.69
N PHE A 177 -10.92 6.77 -8.08
CA PHE A 177 -9.50 7.05 -8.19
C PHE A 177 -8.77 5.88 -8.83
N GLN A 178 -8.01 6.16 -9.88
CA GLN A 178 -7.14 5.17 -10.51
C GLN A 178 -5.80 5.81 -10.83
N THR A 179 -4.74 5.05 -10.60
CA THR A 179 -3.39 5.42 -11.05
C THR A 179 -3.10 4.68 -12.34
N ASN A 180 -2.65 5.40 -13.38
CA ASN A 180 -2.13 4.75 -14.57
C ASN A 180 -0.63 4.50 -14.40
N PHE A 181 -0.21 3.25 -14.57
CA PHE A 181 1.18 2.82 -14.46
C PHE A 181 1.84 2.60 -15.84
N SER A 182 1.19 3.05 -16.91
CA SER A 182 1.68 3.01 -18.30
C SER A 182 2.74 4.07 -18.57
#